data_AF-A0A4W5NXH9-F1
#
_entry.id   AF-A0A4W5NXH9-F1
#
_cell.length_a   1.000
_cell.length_b   1.000
_cell.length_c   1.000
_cell.angle_alpha   90.00
_cell.angle_beta   90.00
_cell.angle_gamma   90.00
#
_symmetry.space_group_name_H-M   'P 1'
#
loop_
_entity.id
_entity.type
_entity.pdbx_description
1 polymer ?
#
loop_
_entity_poly.entity_id
_entity_poly.type
_entity_poly.pdbx_seq_one_letter_code
_entity_poly.pdbx_strand_id
1 'polypeptide(L)'
;MLSDLSEVIRNSQRPLTESHVKGYMMMLLKGVAFCHENSIMHRDLKPANLLISSTGHLKIADFGLARLFNNDGEHLYSHQVATRWYRAPELLYGARKYDEGVDLWAVGCIFGELLNSSPLFPGENDIEQLCCVLRVLGTPNQRMWPEITELPDYNKITFKDNPAIPLEEIVPDTSPQAVDLLNKFLVYPSKQRISARQALLHPYLFSEPLPAHHSELPIPQHGGKHSRQRLQPPVEFSVDLPLSESLVDPALVQGHAWCL
;
A
#
# COMPACT_ATOMS: atom_id res chain seq x y z
N MET A 1 -5.10 -16.56 5.32
CA MET A 1 -5.01 -15.22 5.94
C MET A 1 -6.30 -14.96 6.69
N LEU A 2 -6.24 -14.34 7.88
CA LEU A 2 -7.39 -14.20 8.77
C LEU A 2 -8.12 -12.87 8.64
N SER A 3 -7.47 -11.82 8.14
CA SER A 3 -8.08 -10.50 7.93
C SER A 3 -7.23 -9.71 6.94
N ASP A 4 -7.53 -8.43 6.80
CA ASP A 4 -6.69 -7.44 6.15
C ASP A 4 -6.42 -6.24 7.09
N LEU A 5 -5.50 -5.36 6.69
CA LEU A 5 -5.12 -4.18 7.45
C LEU A 5 -6.29 -3.17 7.54
N SER A 6 -7.20 -3.18 6.57
CA SER A 6 -8.40 -2.33 6.60
C SER A 6 -9.33 -2.72 7.74
N GLU A 7 -9.52 -4.02 7.98
CA GLU A 7 -10.26 -4.53 9.15
C GLU A 7 -9.54 -4.22 10.46
N VAL A 8 -8.21 -4.30 10.50
CA VAL A 8 -7.42 -3.89 11.68
C VAL A 8 -7.70 -2.43 12.03
N ILE A 9 -7.61 -1.52 11.06
CA ILE A 9 -7.81 -0.09 11.28
C ILE A 9 -9.25 0.19 11.72
N ARG A 10 -10.26 -0.39 11.04
CA ARG A 10 -11.68 -0.16 11.35
C ARG A 10 -12.12 -0.71 12.70
N ASN A 11 -11.64 -1.90 13.08
CA ASN A 11 -12.09 -2.59 14.29
C ASN A 11 -11.27 -2.22 15.53
N SER A 12 -10.24 -1.39 15.38
CA SER A 12 -9.41 -0.99 16.52
C SER A 12 -10.20 -0.05 17.44
N GLN A 13 -10.44 -0.49 18.69
CA GLN A 13 -11.12 0.34 19.71
C GLN A 13 -10.28 1.56 20.13
N ARG A 14 -8.97 1.51 19.89
CA ARG A 14 -8.01 2.59 20.17
C ARG A 14 -7.11 2.78 18.94
N PRO A 15 -6.56 3.98 18.70
CA PRO A 15 -5.54 4.16 17.67
C PRO A 15 -4.38 3.16 17.83
N LEU A 16 -3.80 2.74 16.72
CA LEU A 16 -2.61 1.89 16.74
C LEU A 16 -1.46 2.66 17.42
N THR A 17 -0.68 1.96 18.24
CA THR A 17 0.52 2.55 18.84
C THR A 17 1.57 2.77 17.75
N GLU A 18 2.48 3.72 17.96
CA GLU A 18 3.59 3.96 17.02
C GLU A 18 4.42 2.69 16.76
N SER A 19 4.61 1.85 17.79
CA SER A 19 5.28 0.56 17.66
C SER A 19 4.53 -0.39 16.71
N HIS A 20 3.20 -0.46 16.78
CA HIS A 20 2.39 -1.23 15.84
C HIS A 20 2.49 -0.69 14.41
N VAL A 21 2.41 0.64 14.23
CA VAL A 21 2.52 1.28 12.92
C VAL A 21 3.88 0.98 12.29
N LYS A 22 4.97 1.10 13.06
CA LYS A 22 6.33 0.72 12.61
C LYS A 22 6.41 -0.75 12.21
N GLY A 23 5.79 -1.66 12.96
CA GLY A 23 5.73 -3.10 12.64
C GLY A 23 5.08 -3.37 11.28
N TYR A 24 3.90 -2.78 11.04
CA TYR A 24 3.21 -2.88 9.74
C TYR A 24 4.01 -2.24 8.60
N MET A 25 4.53 -1.03 8.81
CA MET A 25 5.33 -0.32 7.82
C MET A 25 6.59 -1.11 7.45
N MET A 26 7.29 -1.70 8.42
CA MET A 26 8.48 -2.50 8.14
C MET A 26 8.17 -3.71 7.25
N MET A 27 7.06 -4.42 7.50
CA MET A 27 6.65 -5.56 6.66
C MET A 27 6.19 -5.12 5.27
N LEU A 28 5.40 -4.04 5.18
CA LEU A 28 4.95 -3.47 3.91
C LEU A 28 6.13 -3.04 3.04
N LEU A 29 7.06 -2.26 3.60
CA LEU A 29 8.23 -1.76 2.89
C LEU A 29 9.15 -2.89 2.43
N LYS A 30 9.35 -3.95 3.23
CA LYS A 30 10.08 -5.15 2.79
C LYS A 30 9.42 -5.82 1.58
N GLY A 31 8.09 -5.97 1.61
CA GLY A 31 7.34 -6.55 0.51
C GLY A 31 7.41 -5.70 -0.77
N VAL A 32 7.24 -4.38 -0.64
CA VAL A 32 7.32 -3.44 -1.78
C VAL A 32 8.73 -3.38 -2.35
N ALA A 33 9.77 -3.31 -1.50
CA ALA A 33 11.16 -3.34 -1.94
C ALA A 33 11.47 -4.61 -2.73
N PHE A 34 11.02 -5.77 -2.25
CA PHE A 34 11.17 -7.03 -2.98
C PHE A 34 10.47 -7.02 -4.35
N CYS A 35 9.24 -6.46 -4.43
CA CYS A 35 8.54 -6.32 -5.70
C CYS A 35 9.33 -5.44 -6.68
N HIS A 36 9.76 -4.25 -6.22
CA HIS A 36 10.49 -3.29 -7.05
C HIS A 36 11.85 -3.81 -7.50
N GLU A 37 12.58 -4.55 -6.66
CA GLU A 37 13.84 -5.22 -7.01
C GLU A 37 13.67 -6.30 -8.10
N ASN A 38 12.49 -6.92 -8.18
CA ASN A 38 12.12 -7.90 -9.20
C ASN A 38 11.36 -7.27 -10.39
N SER A 39 11.46 -5.95 -10.54
CA SER A 39 10.80 -5.18 -11.58
C SER A 39 9.27 -5.25 -11.60
N ILE A 40 8.63 -5.52 -10.45
CA ILE A 40 7.16 -5.63 -10.32
C ILE A 40 6.59 -4.38 -9.65
N MET A 41 5.69 -3.68 -10.34
CA MET A 41 4.83 -2.65 -9.73
C MET A 41 3.49 -3.28 -9.34
N HIS A 42 3.02 -3.02 -8.13
CA HIS A 42 1.77 -3.57 -7.61
C HIS A 42 0.54 -2.83 -8.16
N ARG A 43 0.58 -1.49 -8.18
CA ARG A 43 -0.41 -0.56 -8.76
C ARG A 43 -1.78 -0.48 -8.08
N ASP A 44 -2.04 -1.35 -7.11
CA ASP A 44 -3.27 -1.34 -6.28
C ASP A 44 -2.98 -1.55 -4.79
N LEU A 45 -1.94 -0.91 -4.26
CA LEU A 45 -1.67 -0.98 -2.83
C LEU A 45 -2.73 -0.19 -2.06
N LYS A 46 -3.39 -0.86 -1.12
CA LYS A 46 -4.38 -0.32 -0.19
C LYS A 46 -4.51 -1.25 1.01
N PRO A 47 -5.02 -0.81 2.18
CA PRO A 47 -5.12 -1.64 3.37
C PRO A 47 -5.88 -2.97 3.15
N ALA A 48 -6.89 -2.99 2.29
CA ALA A 48 -7.65 -4.19 1.96
C ALA A 48 -6.82 -5.26 1.20
N ASN A 49 -5.74 -4.84 0.52
CA ASN A 49 -4.83 -5.73 -0.19
C ASN A 49 -3.61 -6.12 0.67
N LEU A 50 -3.58 -5.71 1.94
CA LEU A 50 -2.53 -6.05 2.91
C LEU A 50 -3.10 -7.04 3.92
N LEU A 51 -2.96 -8.32 3.61
CA LEU A 51 -3.55 -9.40 4.39
C LEU A 51 -2.76 -9.64 5.68
N ILE A 52 -3.46 -9.95 6.77
CA ILE A 52 -2.88 -10.28 8.07
C ILE A 52 -3.07 -11.77 8.38
N SER A 53 -1.99 -12.45 8.75
CA SER A 53 -1.98 -13.86 9.12
C SER A 53 -2.37 -14.08 10.58
N SER A 54 -2.62 -15.33 10.97
CA SER A 54 -2.86 -15.71 12.37
C SER A 54 -1.69 -15.46 13.31
N THR A 55 -0.49 -15.23 12.78
CA THR A 55 0.71 -14.90 13.55
C THR A 55 1.06 -13.41 13.44
N GLY A 56 0.17 -12.59 12.86
CA GLY A 56 0.36 -11.14 12.72
C GLY A 56 1.27 -10.70 11.58
N HIS A 57 1.79 -11.62 10.77
CA HIS A 57 2.51 -11.25 9.53
C HIS A 57 1.58 -10.56 8.53
N LEU A 58 2.03 -9.42 8.02
CA LEU A 58 1.43 -8.73 6.88
C LEU A 58 2.00 -9.29 5.57
N LYS A 59 1.13 -9.59 4.61
CA LYS A 59 1.50 -10.00 3.25
C LYS A 59 0.74 -9.18 2.22
N ILE A 60 1.45 -8.72 1.19
CA ILE A 60 0.86 -8.03 0.04
C ILE A 60 0.10 -9.07 -0.80
N ALA A 61 -1.12 -8.75 -1.20
CA ALA A 61 -1.98 -9.60 -2.02
C ALA A 61 -2.62 -8.80 -3.16
N ASP A 62 -3.33 -9.52 -4.04
CA ASP A 62 -4.02 -8.96 -5.22
C ASP A 62 -3.09 -8.28 -6.23
N PHE A 63 -2.22 -9.09 -6.83
CA PHE A 63 -1.39 -8.71 -7.97
C PHE A 63 -2.17 -8.69 -9.31
N GLY A 64 -3.52 -8.66 -9.28
CA GLY A 64 -4.34 -8.68 -10.49
C GLY A 64 -4.09 -7.49 -11.42
N LEU A 65 -3.58 -6.38 -10.87
CA LEU A 65 -3.18 -5.18 -11.61
C LEU A 65 -1.67 -5.00 -11.70
N ALA A 66 -0.89 -5.94 -11.16
CA ALA A 66 0.55 -5.85 -11.17
C ALA A 66 1.12 -5.98 -12.57
N ARG A 67 2.25 -5.31 -12.81
CA ARG A 67 2.94 -5.32 -14.11
C ARG A 67 4.44 -5.31 -13.91
N LEU A 68 5.15 -5.96 -14.83
CA LEU A 68 6.58 -5.75 -14.99
C LEU A 68 6.80 -4.33 -15.53
N PHE A 69 7.65 -3.54 -14.89
CA PHE A 69 8.12 -2.30 -15.49
C PHE A 69 9.31 -2.61 -16.40
N ASN A 70 9.19 -2.27 -17.68
CA ASN A 70 10.32 -2.25 -18.61
C ASN A 70 10.69 -0.79 -18.88
N ASN A 71 12.00 -0.51 -18.98
CA ASN A 71 12.52 0.82 -19.33
C ASN A 71 12.11 1.31 -20.74
N ASP A 72 11.47 0.47 -21.54
CA ASP A 72 11.17 0.75 -22.96
C ASP A 72 9.87 1.55 -23.19
N GLY A 73 9.19 2.02 -22.13
CA GLY A 73 8.26 3.17 -22.23
C GLY A 73 7.01 3.02 -23.13
N GLU A 74 6.70 1.82 -23.64
CA GLU A 74 5.66 1.61 -24.68
C GLU A 74 4.29 1.09 -24.17
N HIS A 75 4.05 1.01 -22.86
CA HIS A 75 2.80 0.44 -22.37
C HIS A 75 1.81 1.48 -21.82
N LEU A 76 0.66 1.59 -22.48
CA LEU A 76 -0.50 2.38 -22.05
C LEU A 76 -1.28 1.58 -21.00
N TYR A 77 -1.53 2.18 -19.84
CA TYR A 77 -2.22 1.51 -18.74
C TYR A 77 -3.67 1.99 -18.57
N SER A 78 -4.60 1.07 -18.25
CA SER A 78 -6.02 1.38 -18.06
C SER A 78 -6.33 1.97 -16.67
N HIS A 79 -7.18 3.00 -16.61
CA HIS A 79 -7.76 3.53 -15.37
C HIS A 79 -8.95 2.65 -14.93
N GLN A 80 -8.81 1.85 -13.85
CA GLN A 80 -9.89 1.00 -13.35
C GLN A 80 -10.68 1.60 -12.18
N VAL A 81 -11.88 1.06 -11.99
CA VAL A 81 -12.88 1.38 -10.96
C VAL A 81 -12.55 0.62 -9.66
N ALA A 82 -11.82 1.27 -8.77
CA ALA A 82 -11.49 0.79 -7.42
C ALA A 82 -11.41 1.99 -6.45
N THR A 83 -11.22 1.74 -5.15
CA THR A 83 -10.99 2.80 -4.15
C THR A 83 -9.81 3.67 -4.57
N ARG A 84 -10.06 4.97 -4.82
CA ARG A 84 -9.08 5.91 -5.40
C ARG A 84 -8.19 6.60 -4.37
N TRP A 85 -8.44 6.37 -3.08
CA TRP A 85 -7.82 7.09 -1.97
C TRP A 85 -6.28 7.00 -1.93
N TYR A 86 -5.72 5.96 -2.55
CA TYR A 86 -4.28 5.68 -2.61
C TYR A 86 -3.68 5.94 -3.99
N ARG A 87 -4.44 6.55 -4.92
CA ARG A 87 -4.00 6.83 -6.29
C ARG A 87 -3.10 8.07 -6.32
N ALA A 88 -1.95 7.94 -6.96
CA ALA A 88 -0.95 8.99 -7.08
C ALA A 88 -1.44 10.16 -7.98
N PRO A 89 -1.00 11.41 -7.72
CA PRO A 89 -1.48 12.60 -8.43
C PRO A 89 -1.22 12.55 -9.95
N GLU A 90 -0.12 11.96 -10.39
CA GLU A 90 0.18 11.78 -11.81
C GLU A 90 -0.85 10.90 -12.53
N LEU A 91 -1.37 9.87 -11.85
CA LEU A 91 -2.43 9.03 -12.40
C LEU A 91 -3.77 9.76 -12.45
N LEU A 92 -4.03 10.67 -11.50
CA LEU A 92 -5.23 11.51 -11.46
C LEU A 92 -5.20 12.59 -12.56
N TYR A 93 -4.01 13.05 -12.96
CA TYR A 93 -3.79 13.91 -14.12
C TYR A 93 -3.66 13.13 -15.44
N GLY A 94 -3.97 11.84 -15.45
CA GLY A 94 -4.06 11.04 -16.67
C GLY A 94 -2.72 10.54 -17.22
N ALA A 95 -1.65 10.52 -16.40
CA ALA A 95 -0.35 10.00 -16.84
C ALA A 95 -0.47 8.59 -17.39
N ARG A 96 0.03 8.40 -18.61
CA ARG A 96 0.09 7.10 -19.29
C ARG A 96 1.41 6.38 -19.10
N LYS A 97 2.46 7.14 -18.77
CA LYS A 97 3.79 6.66 -18.41
C LYS A 97 4.03 6.99 -16.95
N TYR A 98 4.30 5.98 -16.15
CA TYR A 98 4.57 6.12 -14.73
C TYR A 98 5.50 4.98 -14.29
N ASP A 99 6.08 5.15 -13.11
CA ASP A 99 7.11 4.31 -12.52
C ASP A 99 6.62 3.71 -11.19
N GLU A 100 7.51 3.03 -10.48
CA GLU A 100 7.24 2.43 -9.18
C GLU A 100 6.81 3.43 -8.11
N GLY A 101 6.99 4.73 -8.34
CA GLY A 101 6.58 5.77 -7.41
C GLY A 101 5.07 5.84 -7.19
N VAL A 102 4.24 5.26 -8.06
CA VAL A 102 2.80 5.10 -7.80
C VAL A 102 2.53 4.20 -6.58
N ASP A 103 3.36 3.16 -6.38
CA ASP A 103 3.27 2.30 -5.20
C ASP A 103 3.79 3.03 -3.97
N LEU A 104 4.85 3.82 -4.11
CA LEU A 104 5.45 4.60 -3.02
C LEU A 104 4.48 5.68 -2.49
N TRP A 105 3.71 6.30 -3.39
CA TRP A 105 2.61 7.19 -3.00
C TRP A 105 1.54 6.45 -2.19
N ALA A 106 1.10 5.29 -2.68
CA ALA A 106 0.10 4.48 -1.99
C ALA A 106 0.60 4.04 -0.59
N VAL A 107 1.88 3.69 -0.46
CA VAL A 107 2.54 3.42 0.83
C VAL A 107 2.47 4.65 1.75
N GLY A 108 2.73 5.85 1.24
CA GLY A 108 2.57 7.10 1.99
C GLY A 108 1.13 7.32 2.49
N CYS A 109 0.13 7.08 1.63
CA CYS A 109 -1.28 7.17 2.01
C CYS A 109 -1.66 6.14 3.09
N ILE A 110 -1.20 4.89 2.96
CA ILE A 110 -1.41 3.83 3.96
C ILE A 110 -0.73 4.19 5.28
N PHE A 111 0.49 4.73 5.22
CA PHE A 111 1.21 5.16 6.41
C PHE A 111 0.47 6.28 7.15
N GLY A 112 0.03 7.30 6.42
CA GLY A 112 -0.79 8.37 6.98
C GLY A 112 -2.11 7.88 7.58
N GLU A 113 -2.77 6.91 6.94
CA GLU A 113 -3.99 6.31 7.48
C GLU A 113 -3.73 5.51 8.76
N LEU A 114 -2.61 4.79 8.85
CA LEU A 114 -2.20 4.10 10.08
C LEU A 114 -1.93 5.06 11.23
N LEU A 115 -1.36 6.24 10.92
CA LEU A 115 -1.10 7.30 11.89
C LEU A 115 -2.39 8.01 12.34
N ASN A 116 -3.29 8.31 11.41
CA ASN A 116 -4.50 9.11 11.67
C ASN A 116 -5.75 8.26 12.01
N SER A 117 -5.64 6.94 11.90
CA SER A 117 -6.78 5.99 11.95
C SER A 117 -7.90 6.29 10.94
N SER A 118 -7.63 7.14 9.94
CA SER A 118 -8.58 7.52 8.89
C SER A 118 -7.83 7.93 7.60
N PRO A 119 -8.43 7.72 6.41
CA PRO A 119 -7.75 7.97 5.14
C PRO A 119 -7.35 9.43 4.97
N LEU A 120 -6.14 9.69 4.45
CA LEU A 120 -5.66 11.06 4.21
C LEU A 120 -6.45 11.77 3.09
N PHE A 121 -6.82 11.03 2.04
CA PHE A 121 -7.42 11.58 0.83
C PHE A 121 -8.67 10.77 0.42
N PRO A 122 -9.82 10.93 1.11
CA PRO A 122 -11.02 10.16 0.84
C PRO A 122 -11.88 10.80 -0.27
N GLY A 123 -11.39 10.82 -1.53
CA GLY A 123 -12.17 11.33 -2.67
C GLY A 123 -13.10 10.27 -3.27
N GLU A 124 -14.33 10.67 -3.65
CA GLU A 124 -15.32 9.75 -4.22
C GLU A 124 -15.11 9.47 -5.72
N ASN A 125 -14.45 10.40 -6.43
CA ASN A 125 -14.10 10.29 -7.84
C ASN A 125 -12.71 10.88 -8.11
N ASP A 126 -12.19 10.76 -9.33
CA ASP A 126 -10.81 11.20 -9.64
C ASP A 126 -10.60 12.71 -9.44
N ILE A 127 -11.61 13.54 -9.71
CA ILE A 127 -11.54 15.00 -9.51
C ILE A 127 -11.56 15.34 -8.02
N GLU A 128 -12.44 14.72 -7.25
CA GLU A 128 -12.50 14.90 -5.80
C GLU A 128 -11.24 14.37 -5.10
N GLN A 129 -10.72 13.23 -5.54
CA GLN A 129 -9.46 12.68 -5.04
C GLN A 129 -8.32 13.67 -5.24
N LEU A 130 -8.21 14.25 -6.44
CA LEU A 130 -7.23 15.28 -6.74
C LEU A 130 -7.46 16.51 -5.86
N CYS A 131 -8.70 16.96 -5.68
CA CYS A 131 -9.04 18.06 -4.78
C CYS A 131 -8.58 17.80 -3.33
N CYS A 132 -8.77 16.58 -2.80
CA CYS A 132 -8.27 16.20 -1.47
C CYS A 132 -6.74 16.32 -1.38
N VAL A 133 -6.01 15.83 -2.38
CA VAL A 133 -4.55 15.94 -2.44
C VAL A 133 -4.10 17.41 -2.46
N LEU A 134 -4.68 18.23 -3.35
CA LEU A 134 -4.32 19.64 -3.48
C LEU A 134 -4.67 20.46 -2.24
N ARG A 135 -5.69 20.06 -1.47
CA ARG A 135 -6.05 20.74 -0.22
C ARG A 135 -4.96 20.60 0.84
N VAL A 136 -4.28 19.45 0.86
CA VAL A 136 -3.23 19.15 1.84
C VAL A 136 -1.87 19.58 1.32
N LEU A 137 -1.46 19.12 0.14
CA LEU A 137 -0.13 19.39 -0.40
C LEU A 137 -0.03 20.76 -1.11
N GLY A 138 -1.12 21.51 -1.18
CA GLY A 138 -1.20 22.76 -1.93
C GLY A 138 -1.25 22.53 -3.44
N THR A 139 -1.56 23.58 -4.19
CA THR A 139 -1.62 23.53 -5.65
C THR A 139 -0.21 23.48 -6.24
N PRO A 140 0.18 22.42 -6.98
CA PRO A 140 1.50 22.32 -7.56
C PRO A 140 1.68 23.33 -8.70
N ASN A 141 2.90 23.82 -8.84
CA ASN A 141 3.33 24.67 -9.94
C ASN A 141 4.61 24.08 -10.56
N GLN A 142 5.04 24.61 -11.71
CA GLN A 142 6.23 24.12 -12.42
C GLN A 142 7.55 24.20 -11.60
N ARG A 143 7.61 24.97 -10.52
CA ARG A 143 8.80 24.95 -9.63
C ARG A 143 8.81 23.73 -8.73
N MET A 144 7.62 23.30 -8.28
CA MET A 144 7.43 22.14 -7.42
C MET A 144 7.38 20.83 -8.22
N TRP A 145 6.71 20.85 -9.37
CA TRP A 145 6.56 19.72 -10.27
C TRP A 145 6.78 20.16 -11.71
N PRO A 146 8.04 20.19 -12.19
CA PRO A 146 8.39 20.71 -13.51
C PRO A 146 7.62 20.05 -14.66
N GLU A 147 7.41 18.74 -14.57
CA GLU A 147 6.77 17.91 -15.60
C GLU A 147 5.23 17.99 -15.58
N ILE A 148 4.63 18.76 -14.66
CA ILE A 148 3.17 18.78 -14.48
C ILE A 148 2.42 19.23 -15.75
N THR A 149 3.00 20.17 -16.51
CA THR A 149 2.40 20.68 -17.75
C THR A 149 2.38 19.67 -18.89
N GLU A 150 3.12 18.58 -18.76
CA GLU A 150 3.15 17.48 -19.74
C GLU A 150 2.04 16.46 -19.49
N LEU A 151 1.34 16.55 -18.35
CA LEU A 151 0.31 15.59 -17.98
C LEU A 151 -0.98 15.82 -18.79
N PRO A 152 -1.61 14.75 -19.32
CA PRO A 152 -2.73 14.87 -20.27
C PRO A 152 -3.92 15.69 -19.80
N ASP A 153 -4.23 15.68 -18.50
CA ASP A 153 -5.42 16.33 -17.95
C ASP A 153 -5.12 17.60 -17.16
N TYR A 154 -3.85 18.02 -17.05
CA TYR A 154 -3.46 19.22 -16.28
C TYR A 154 -4.20 20.49 -16.74
N ASN A 155 -4.27 20.73 -18.05
CA ASN A 155 -4.95 21.90 -18.61
C ASN A 155 -6.48 21.75 -18.74
N LYS A 156 -7.04 20.60 -18.36
CA LYS A 156 -8.48 20.32 -18.46
C LYS A 156 -9.21 20.56 -17.14
N ILE A 157 -8.47 20.56 -16.03
CA ILE A 157 -9.03 20.65 -14.69
C ILE A 157 -8.36 21.81 -13.97
N THR A 158 -9.16 22.81 -13.59
CA THR A 158 -8.67 23.99 -12.87
C THR A 158 -9.20 23.95 -11.44
N PHE A 159 -8.29 24.06 -10.48
CA PHE A 159 -8.62 24.23 -9.07
C PHE A 159 -8.24 25.64 -8.62
N LYS A 160 -8.87 26.09 -7.53
CA LYS A 160 -8.44 27.33 -6.87
C LYS A 160 -7.07 27.08 -6.21
N ASP A 161 -6.14 28.02 -6.41
CA ASP A 161 -4.85 27.99 -5.74
C ASP A 161 -5.01 27.91 -4.21
N ASN A 162 -4.31 26.95 -3.62
CA ASN A 162 -4.32 26.70 -2.19
C ASN A 162 -2.88 26.50 -1.68
N PRO A 163 -2.47 27.12 -0.56
CA PRO A 163 -1.20 26.82 0.08
C PRO A 163 -1.16 25.39 0.63
N ALA A 164 0.03 24.83 0.76
CA ALA A 164 0.23 23.55 1.43
C ALA A 164 -0.01 23.69 2.94
N ILE A 165 -0.61 22.66 3.52
CA ILE A 165 -0.77 22.50 4.97
C ILE A 165 0.39 21.62 5.47
N PRO A 166 1.11 22.01 6.53
CA PRO A 166 2.13 21.16 7.13
C PRO A 166 1.54 19.80 7.53
N LEU A 167 2.22 18.70 7.19
CA LEU A 167 1.70 17.35 7.48
C LEU A 167 1.58 17.08 8.99
N GLU A 168 2.33 17.80 9.82
CA GLU A 168 2.20 17.81 11.28
C GLU A 168 0.78 18.20 11.75
N GLU A 169 0.08 19.04 10.98
CA GLU A 169 -1.31 19.42 11.26
C GLU A 169 -2.31 18.37 10.77
N ILE A 170 -1.92 17.55 9.79
CA ILE A 170 -2.76 16.49 9.19
C ILE A 170 -2.70 15.21 10.02
N VAL A 171 -1.52 14.88 10.55
CA VAL A 171 -1.28 13.74 11.43
C VAL A 171 -0.81 14.22 12.80
N PRO A 172 -1.70 14.87 13.58
CA PRO A 172 -1.35 15.37 14.91
C PRO A 172 -0.93 14.21 15.83
N ASP A 173 -0.16 14.53 16.87
CA ASP A 173 0.32 13.56 17.88
C ASP A 173 1.27 12.47 17.34
N THR A 174 1.87 12.68 16.17
CA THR A 174 2.87 11.78 15.59
C THR A 174 4.30 12.26 15.82
N SER A 175 5.26 11.33 15.82
CA SER A 175 6.66 11.67 16.03
C SER A 175 7.23 12.47 14.83
N PRO A 176 8.16 13.41 15.05
CA PRO A 176 8.77 14.17 13.96
C PRO A 176 9.41 13.29 12.88
N GLN A 177 9.93 12.12 13.26
CA GLN A 177 10.49 11.14 12.33
C GLN A 177 9.42 10.46 11.47
N ALA A 178 8.20 10.25 12.01
CA ALA A 178 7.08 9.76 11.24
C ALA A 178 6.67 10.78 10.18
N VAL A 179 6.56 12.05 10.57
CA VAL A 179 6.20 13.14 9.66
C VAL A 179 7.27 13.36 8.59
N ASP A 180 8.56 13.30 8.94
CA ASP A 180 9.65 13.37 7.96
C ASP A 180 9.58 12.22 6.95
N LEU A 181 9.33 10.99 7.39
CA LEU A 181 9.16 9.85 6.48
C LEU A 181 7.93 10.03 5.57
N LEU A 182 6.81 10.48 6.14
CA LEU A 182 5.58 10.71 5.39
C LEU A 182 5.77 11.80 4.32
N ASN A 183 6.45 12.90 4.65
CA ASN A 183 6.82 13.96 3.72
C ASN A 183 7.68 13.45 2.55
N LYS A 184 8.51 12.41 2.75
CA LYS A 184 9.31 11.83 1.68
C LYS A 184 8.52 10.91 0.74
N PHE A 185 7.37 10.39 1.17
CA PHE A 185 6.45 9.64 0.30
C PHE A 185 5.49 10.55 -0.46
N LEU A 186 4.91 11.54 0.23
CA LEU A 186 3.86 12.41 -0.29
C LEU A 186 4.43 13.64 -1.00
N VAL A 187 5.25 13.40 -2.02
CA VAL A 187 5.74 14.44 -2.95
C VAL A 187 5.14 14.27 -4.34
N TYR A 188 4.92 15.40 -5.03
CA TYR A 188 4.33 15.40 -6.36
C TYR A 188 5.20 14.67 -7.40
N PRO A 189 6.49 15.02 -7.60
CA PRO A 189 7.28 14.36 -8.62
C PRO A 189 7.59 12.92 -8.20
N SER A 190 7.07 11.95 -8.94
CA SER A 190 7.20 10.52 -8.62
C SER A 190 8.64 10.09 -8.34
N LYS A 191 9.58 10.56 -9.15
CA LYS A 191 11.02 10.27 -9.05
C LYS A 191 11.72 10.82 -7.81
N GLN A 192 11.08 11.76 -7.09
CA GLN A 192 11.63 12.33 -5.85
C GLN A 192 11.10 11.61 -4.60
N ARG A 193 10.16 10.67 -4.76
CA ARG A 193 9.63 9.87 -3.64
C ARG A 193 10.72 8.94 -3.12
N ILE A 194 10.79 8.78 -1.80
CA ILE A 194 11.72 7.84 -1.18
C ILE A 194 11.40 6.41 -1.60
N SER A 195 12.40 5.67 -2.10
CA SER A 195 12.22 4.25 -2.44
C SER A 195 11.96 3.42 -1.19
N ALA A 196 11.26 2.28 -1.34
CA ALA A 196 10.99 1.38 -0.22
C ALA A 196 12.29 0.90 0.48
N ARG A 197 13.36 0.67 -0.28
CA ARG A 197 14.67 0.30 0.25
C ARG A 197 15.31 1.40 1.09
N GLN A 198 15.22 2.66 0.66
CA GLN A 198 15.71 3.80 1.44
C GLN A 198 14.83 4.03 2.68
N ALA A 199 13.51 3.87 2.56
CA ALA A 199 12.57 4.01 3.68
C ALA A 199 12.82 2.96 4.78
N LEU A 200 13.26 1.75 4.43
CA LEU A 200 13.69 0.73 5.41
C LEU A 200 14.91 1.16 6.24
N LEU A 201 15.68 2.12 5.77
CA LEU A 201 16.84 2.68 6.46
C LEU A 201 16.52 4.01 7.17
N HIS A 202 15.25 4.43 7.16
CA HIS A 202 14.85 5.70 7.72
C HIS A 202 14.92 5.69 9.26
N PRO A 203 15.40 6.77 9.93
CA PRO A 203 15.49 6.84 11.39
C PRO A 203 14.21 6.49 12.14
N TYR A 204 13.05 6.73 11.54
CA TYR A 204 11.74 6.35 12.07
C TYR A 204 11.67 4.88 12.53
N LEU A 205 12.26 3.95 11.78
CA LEU A 205 12.21 2.52 12.10
C LEU A 205 13.20 2.10 13.20
N PHE A 206 14.09 2.98 13.62
CA PHE A 206 15.14 2.71 14.60
C PHE A 206 15.05 3.57 15.86
N SER A 207 14.18 4.59 15.87
CA SER A 207 13.91 5.40 17.06
C SER A 207 12.90 4.69 17.97
N GLU A 208 13.05 4.88 19.29
CA GLU A 208 12.03 4.44 20.25
C GLU A 208 10.69 5.17 20.03
N PRO A 209 9.54 4.51 20.21
CA PRO A 209 9.40 3.07 20.47
C PRO A 209 9.79 2.24 19.23
N LEU A 210 10.53 1.14 19.43
CA LEU A 210 10.92 0.25 18.34
C LEU A 210 9.71 -0.44 17.67
N PRO A 211 9.86 -0.96 16.44
CA PRO A 211 8.81 -1.72 15.76
C PRO A 211 8.34 -2.92 16.60
N ALA A 212 7.02 -3.06 16.77
CA ALA A 212 6.44 -4.20 17.47
C ALA A 212 6.79 -5.51 16.75
N HIS A 213 7.00 -6.57 17.53
CA HIS A 213 7.15 -7.89 16.93
C HIS A 213 5.82 -8.31 16.27
N HIS A 214 5.86 -9.07 15.18
CA HIS A 214 4.64 -9.43 14.44
C HIS A 214 3.59 -10.14 15.32
N SER A 215 4.03 -10.88 16.34
CA SER A 215 3.14 -11.56 17.30
C SER A 215 2.43 -10.63 18.29
N GLU A 216 2.91 -9.39 18.42
CA GLU A 216 2.34 -8.35 19.29
C GLU A 216 1.34 -7.46 18.53
N LEU A 217 1.27 -7.59 17.20
CA LEU A 217 0.36 -6.82 16.38
C LEU A 217 -1.10 -7.29 16.59
N PRO A 218 -2.06 -6.35 16.52
CA PRO A 218 -3.47 -6.69 16.67
C PRO A 218 -3.95 -7.58 15.51
N ILE A 219 -4.43 -8.78 15.85
CA ILE A 219 -5.04 -9.71 14.91
C ILE A 219 -6.56 -9.64 15.09
N PRO A 220 -7.32 -9.16 14.07
CA PRO A 220 -8.77 -9.15 14.14
C PRO A 220 -9.30 -10.58 14.31
N GLN A 221 -10.09 -10.81 15.35
CA GLN A 221 -10.83 -12.06 15.49
C GLN A 221 -12.08 -11.99 14.63
N HIS A 222 -12.31 -13.02 13.81
CA HIS A 222 -13.57 -13.16 13.09
C HIS A 222 -14.73 -13.12 14.10
N GLY A 223 -15.59 -12.11 14.01
CA GLY A 223 -16.84 -12.07 14.77
C GLY A 223 -17.59 -13.39 14.59
N GLY A 224 -17.96 -14.02 15.70
CA GLY A 224 -18.52 -15.36 15.74
C GLY A 224 -19.72 -15.54 14.80
N LYS A 225 -19.47 -16.08 13.61
CA LYS A 225 -20.47 -16.89 12.91
C LYS A 225 -20.29 -18.31 13.41
N HIS A 226 -21.33 -18.80 14.08
CA HIS A 226 -21.47 -20.15 14.62
C HIS A 226 -20.56 -21.17 13.94
N SER A 227 -19.77 -21.86 14.76
CA SER A 227 -19.10 -23.11 14.40
C SER A 227 -20.11 -24.09 13.82
N ARG A 228 -20.30 -24.08 12.50
CA ARG A 228 -20.58 -25.34 11.81
C ARG A 228 -19.31 -26.14 12.01
N GLN A 229 -19.42 -27.24 12.75
CA GLN A 229 -18.36 -28.25 12.86
C GLN A 229 -17.83 -28.50 11.46
N ARG A 230 -16.68 -27.91 11.15
CA ARG A 230 -15.96 -28.17 9.91
C ARG A 230 -15.33 -29.53 10.15
N LEU A 231 -15.82 -30.54 9.45
CA LEU A 231 -15.07 -31.76 9.19
C LEU A 231 -13.64 -31.33 8.82
N GLN A 232 -12.65 -31.95 9.46
CA GLN A 232 -11.24 -31.63 9.26
C GLN A 232 -10.93 -31.57 7.75
N PRO A 233 -10.35 -30.47 7.23
CA PRO A 233 -9.83 -30.47 5.88
C PRO A 233 -8.65 -31.46 5.80
N PRO A 234 -8.44 -32.15 4.67
CA PRO A 234 -7.24 -32.95 4.49
C PRO A 234 -6.03 -32.00 4.49
N VAL A 235 -5.12 -32.23 5.44
CA VAL A 235 -3.73 -31.74 5.53
C VAL A 235 -3.45 -30.44 4.75
N GLU A 236 -3.57 -29.30 5.44
CA GLU A 236 -3.14 -28.00 4.91
C GLU A 236 -1.62 -27.96 4.73
N PHE A 237 -1.19 -27.44 3.57
CA PHE A 237 0.19 -27.12 3.21
C PHE A 237 0.87 -26.28 4.31
N SER A 238 1.96 -26.78 4.88
CA SER A 238 2.79 -26.08 5.86
C SER A 238 4.08 -25.57 5.21
N VAL A 239 4.37 -24.28 5.37
CA VAL A 239 5.59 -23.63 4.85
C VAL A 239 6.84 -23.93 5.69
N ASP A 240 6.67 -24.59 6.84
CA ASP A 240 7.76 -24.97 7.74
C ASP A 240 8.34 -26.36 7.42
N LEU A 241 7.79 -27.06 6.41
CA LEU A 241 8.29 -28.36 5.96
C LEU A 241 9.18 -28.23 4.72
N PRO A 242 10.27 -29.03 4.61
CA PRO A 242 11.10 -29.09 3.41
C PRO A 242 10.25 -29.37 2.16
N LEU A 243 10.61 -28.76 1.03
CA LEU A 243 9.86 -28.87 -0.24
C LEU A 243 9.62 -30.34 -0.67
N SER A 244 10.53 -31.25 -0.31
CA SER A 244 10.44 -32.69 -0.58
C SER A 244 9.27 -33.39 0.11
N GLU A 245 8.79 -32.84 1.24
CA GLU A 245 7.65 -33.37 2.01
C GLU A 245 6.32 -32.68 1.62
N SER A 246 6.39 -31.71 0.70
CA SER A 246 5.28 -30.85 0.27
C SER A 246 4.73 -31.23 -1.11
N LEU A 247 5.30 -32.26 -1.75
CA LEU A 247 4.87 -32.70 -3.07
C LEU A 247 3.62 -33.56 -2.97
N VAL A 248 2.55 -33.06 -3.57
CA VAL A 248 1.30 -33.77 -3.88
C VAL A 248 1.62 -35.15 -4.45
N ASP A 249 0.96 -36.19 -3.94
CA ASP A 249 1.06 -37.57 -4.44
C ASP A 249 0.94 -37.57 -5.98
N PRO A 250 1.97 -38.04 -6.72
CA PRO A 250 1.95 -38.09 -8.18
C PRO A 250 0.73 -38.82 -8.76
N ALA A 251 0.09 -39.72 -8.01
CA ALA A 251 -1.13 -40.41 -8.41
C ALA A 251 -2.35 -39.46 -8.52
N LEU A 252 -2.35 -38.33 -7.81
CA LEU A 252 -3.43 -37.33 -7.85
C LEU A 252 -3.37 -36.41 -9.08
N VAL A 253 -2.28 -36.43 -9.85
CA VAL A 253 -2.09 -35.59 -11.05
C VAL A 253 -2.39 -36.35 -12.36
N GLN A 254 -2.60 -37.67 -12.31
CA GLN A 254 -2.81 -38.50 -13.51
C GLN A 254 -4.24 -38.47 -14.10
N GLY A 255 -5.17 -37.66 -13.58
CA GLY A 255 -6.59 -37.72 -13.94
C GLY A 255 -7.05 -37.02 -15.23
N HIS A 256 -6.25 -36.20 -15.90
CA HIS A 256 -6.72 -35.40 -17.04
C HIS A 256 -5.73 -35.33 -18.21
N ALA A 257 -5.24 -36.50 -18.65
CA ALA A 257 -4.44 -36.62 -19.87
C ALA A 257 -5.06 -37.55 -20.91
N TRP A 258 -6.40 -37.66 -21.02
CA TRP A 258 -7.05 -38.32 -22.16
C TRP A 258 -8.45 -37.75 -22.41
N CYS A 259 -8.54 -36.69 -23.22
CA CYS A 259 -9.68 -36.41 -24.10
C CYS A 259 -9.12 -35.77 -25.38
N LEU A 260 -8.90 -36.61 -26.39
CA LEU A 260 -8.96 -36.25 -27.81
C LEU A 260 -10.41 -35.91 -28.19
#